data_AF-D3AR67-F1
#
_entry.id   AF-D3AR67-F1
#
_cell.length_a   1.000
_cell.length_b   1.000
_cell.length_c   1.000
_cell.angle_alpha   90.00
_cell.angle_beta   90.00
_cell.angle_gamma   90.00
#
_symmetry.space_group_name_H-M   'P 1'
#
loop_
_entity.id
_entity.type
_entity.pdbx_description
1 polymer ?
#
loop_
_entity_poly.entity_id
_entity_poly.type
_entity_poly.pdbx_seq_one_letter_code
_entity_poly.pdbx_strand_id
1 'polypeptide(L)'
;YLDEITYGEYRYLAFAAEQFFVNGGTRCFVARVVPPDAKKAAGTYGILTAEAVDEGKWGNKIMISVNTSCRKKMQLVEKLGDRVYRAKSPAGFLEGVLVSFHGEVNRIAAVYGGEITMEEEFTVNPVDNNIVPVNVVTSLEIDLSVRYEDEVESYEGMTLNQTSPDYVEKRMGKSKLVKITCTPEDKWKNPVEMILGEGVSDGSVTLSGGSDGTLALVNDGTFIGEDSGPGKRTGIQAFLENDFVSIMAVTGITSQAVEVSLVSHCENLKSRMAVLDMPKQMTKTSELIEFRSIIDSTYAAMYHPWIQQFDRTVKCPGMFPPSGAVMGVYSRCDINRGVHKAPANETISCTGLSVNYTTAEQDILAPEGINLIRALPGQGIRIWGARTAGSDPSFRYINVRRLFIFVEQSIKASTNWVVFEPNDATLWARVQKTIADFLEHLWRNGMLAGASSSEAYFVEIGPSTMSQDDMMAGRLICNIGIAPSRPAEFIIFRITQHTAEAGE
;
A
#
# COMPACT_ATOMS: atom_id res chain seq x y z
N TYR A 1 -3.20 17.98 5.71
CA TYR A 1 -3.90 18.60 4.57
C TYR A 1 -2.93 19.51 3.85
N LEU A 2 -3.02 19.57 2.53
CA LEU A 2 -2.21 20.46 1.70
C LEU A 2 -2.97 21.77 1.46
N ASP A 3 -2.30 22.91 1.55
CA ASP A 3 -2.89 24.23 1.33
C ASP A 3 -2.94 24.59 -0.17
N GLU A 4 -3.88 25.47 -0.52
CA GLU A 4 -4.10 25.88 -1.91
C GLU A 4 -2.97 26.72 -2.49
N ILE A 5 -2.34 27.56 -1.66
CA ILE A 5 -1.32 28.51 -2.09
C ILE A 5 -0.09 27.75 -2.58
N THR A 6 0.31 26.73 -1.84
CA THR A 6 1.47 25.91 -2.18
C THR A 6 1.11 24.86 -3.22
N TYR A 7 0.04 24.08 -3.01
CA TYR A 7 -0.22 22.87 -3.78
C TYR A 7 -1.28 22.99 -4.88
N GLY A 8 -2.00 24.11 -4.96
CA GLY A 8 -3.01 24.35 -6.00
C GLY A 8 -4.00 23.19 -6.15
N GLU A 9 -4.08 22.64 -7.37
CA GLU A 9 -4.95 21.51 -7.71
C GLU A 9 -4.43 20.14 -7.21
N TYR A 10 -3.19 20.03 -6.74
CA TYR A 10 -2.62 18.77 -6.23
C TYR A 10 -2.96 18.52 -4.75
N ARG A 11 -3.76 19.38 -4.14
CA ARG A 11 -4.05 19.36 -2.70
C ARG A 11 -5.12 18.34 -2.26
N TYR A 12 -5.86 17.75 -3.21
CA TYR A 12 -7.15 17.13 -2.92
C TYR A 12 -7.08 15.74 -2.26
N LEU A 13 -5.96 15.04 -2.34
CA LEU A 13 -5.84 13.64 -1.90
C LEU A 13 -6.28 13.42 -0.44
N ALA A 14 -5.83 14.27 0.48
CA ALA A 14 -6.20 14.16 1.90
C ALA A 14 -7.71 14.35 2.14
N PHE A 15 -8.32 15.29 1.41
CA PHE A 15 -9.76 15.54 1.47
C PHE A 15 -10.55 14.39 0.85
N ALA A 16 -10.08 13.83 -0.26
CA ALA A 16 -10.69 12.67 -0.89
C ALA A 16 -10.65 11.43 0.01
N ALA A 17 -9.53 11.19 0.69
CA ALA A 17 -9.41 10.12 1.67
C ALA A 17 -10.36 10.33 2.87
N GLU A 18 -10.43 11.53 3.43
CA GLU A 18 -11.40 11.87 4.48
C GLU A 18 -12.84 11.61 4.01
N GLN A 19 -13.19 12.07 2.81
CA GLN A 19 -14.52 11.87 2.24
C GLN A 19 -14.85 10.40 1.98
N PHE A 20 -13.86 9.62 1.55
CA PHE A 20 -14.03 8.19 1.38
C PHE A 20 -14.51 7.56 2.70
N PHE A 21 -13.82 7.84 3.81
CA PHE A 21 -14.20 7.29 5.11
C PHE A 21 -15.51 7.88 5.66
N VAL A 22 -15.70 9.20 5.56
CA VAL A 22 -16.94 9.87 6.03
C VAL A 22 -18.17 9.34 5.31
N ASN A 23 -18.05 8.95 4.03
CA ASN A 23 -19.16 8.38 3.26
C ASN A 23 -19.32 6.86 3.40
N GLY A 24 -18.54 6.22 4.28
CA GLY A 24 -18.69 4.80 4.64
C GLY A 24 -17.69 3.85 3.97
N GLY A 25 -16.61 4.38 3.40
CA GLY A 25 -15.44 3.60 3.02
C GLY A 25 -14.74 2.98 4.23
N THR A 26 -14.19 1.78 4.06
CA THR A 26 -13.59 0.99 5.16
C THR A 26 -12.08 0.83 5.06
N ARG A 27 -11.55 0.68 3.84
CA ARG A 27 -10.11 0.51 3.60
C ARG A 27 -9.69 1.34 2.39
N CYS A 28 -8.71 2.22 2.59
CA CYS A 28 -8.15 3.06 1.54
C CYS A 28 -6.68 2.70 1.36
N PHE A 29 -6.25 2.56 0.11
CA PHE A 29 -4.85 2.45 -0.28
C PHE A 29 -4.47 3.74 -0.98
N VAL A 30 -3.37 4.35 -0.55
CA VAL A 30 -2.90 5.63 -1.07
C VAL A 30 -1.54 5.44 -1.69
N ALA A 31 -1.42 5.72 -2.99
CA ALA A 31 -0.13 5.90 -3.63
C ALA A 31 0.23 7.38 -3.55
N ARG A 32 1.37 7.68 -2.91
CA ARG A 32 1.91 9.04 -2.87
C ARG A 32 2.56 9.34 -4.22
N VAL A 33 2.11 10.41 -4.86
CA VAL A 33 2.74 10.96 -6.06
C VAL A 33 3.81 11.95 -5.60
N VAL A 34 5.05 11.74 -6.04
CA VAL A 34 6.21 12.50 -5.58
C VAL A 34 6.88 13.17 -6.78
N PRO A 35 7.19 14.47 -6.74
CA PRO A 35 7.96 15.12 -7.80
C PRO A 35 9.32 14.44 -8.00
N PRO A 36 9.85 14.41 -9.24
CA PRO A 36 11.08 13.67 -9.55
C PRO A 36 12.34 14.23 -8.86
N ASP A 37 12.30 15.48 -8.39
CA ASP A 37 13.40 16.15 -7.69
C ASP A 37 13.26 16.13 -6.16
N ALA A 38 12.26 15.43 -5.62
CA ALA A 38 12.14 15.23 -4.19
C ALA A 38 13.37 14.48 -3.63
N LYS A 39 13.69 14.75 -2.37
CA LYS A 39 14.91 14.21 -1.74
C LYS A 39 14.62 13.64 -0.37
N LYS A 40 15.29 12.54 -0.06
CA LYS A 40 15.35 11.95 1.28
C LYS A 40 16.21 12.83 2.18
N ALA A 41 15.80 12.95 3.44
CA ALA A 41 16.69 13.53 4.44
C ALA A 41 17.77 12.52 4.79
N ALA A 42 19.01 12.98 4.96
CA ALA A 42 20.12 12.13 5.32
C ALA A 42 21.10 12.85 6.24
N GLY A 43 21.98 12.08 6.86
CA GLY A 43 23.08 12.59 7.67
C GLY A 43 24.12 11.52 7.94
N THR A 44 25.39 11.94 8.01
CA THR A 44 26.52 11.09 8.40
C THR A 44 27.13 11.66 9.67
N TYR A 45 27.24 10.81 10.70
CA TYR A 45 27.71 11.15 12.05
C TYR A 45 28.74 10.11 12.46
N GLY A 46 30.01 10.47 12.27
CA GLY A 46 31.12 9.52 12.43
C GLY A 46 30.89 8.27 11.58
N ILE A 47 30.81 7.11 12.21
CA ILE A 47 30.59 5.83 11.50
C ILE A 47 29.15 5.61 11.03
N LEU A 48 28.17 6.34 11.57
CA LEU A 48 26.75 6.09 11.31
C LEU A 48 26.25 7.01 10.20
N THR A 49 25.80 6.43 9.10
CA THR A 49 25.02 7.13 8.07
C THR A 49 23.57 6.71 8.17
N ALA A 50 22.68 7.69 8.24
CA ALA A 50 21.24 7.47 8.28
C ALA A 50 20.56 8.24 7.15
N GLU A 51 19.58 7.60 6.51
CA GLU A 51 18.74 8.16 5.47
C GLU A 51 17.27 7.89 5.81
N ALA A 52 16.38 8.87 5.64
CA ALA A 52 14.94 8.66 5.77
C ALA A 52 14.46 7.62 4.75
N VAL A 53 13.45 6.82 5.09
CA VAL A 53 12.96 5.77 4.17
C VAL A 53 12.42 6.34 2.85
N ASP A 54 11.76 7.50 2.90
CA ASP A 54 11.11 8.15 1.76
C ASP A 54 11.46 9.64 1.64
N GLU A 55 11.29 10.20 0.45
CA GLU A 55 11.54 11.60 0.16
C GLU A 55 10.57 12.53 0.90
N GLY A 56 11.05 13.72 1.24
CA GLY A 56 10.21 14.79 1.76
C GLY A 56 10.83 15.58 2.90
N LYS A 57 10.22 16.72 3.20
CA LYS A 57 10.64 17.58 4.31
C LYS A 57 10.43 16.94 5.68
N TRP A 58 9.54 15.95 5.77
CA TRP A 58 9.26 15.21 7.00
C TRP A 58 10.54 14.59 7.59
N GLY A 59 11.42 14.06 6.74
CA GLY A 59 12.68 13.44 7.16
C GLY A 59 13.59 14.39 7.94
N ASN A 60 13.52 15.70 7.70
CA ASN A 60 14.31 16.70 8.43
C ASN A 60 13.93 16.83 9.91
N LYS A 61 12.78 16.27 10.31
CA LYS A 61 12.31 16.24 11.70
C LYS A 61 12.65 14.93 12.40
N ILE A 62 13.27 13.98 11.71
CA ILE A 62 13.68 12.72 12.32
C ILE A 62 14.84 12.99 13.28
N MET A 63 14.68 12.51 14.50
CA MET A 63 15.71 12.54 15.53
C MET A 63 16.13 11.12 15.86
N ILE A 64 17.43 10.85 15.77
CA ILE A 64 18.05 9.57 16.14
C ILE A 64 18.81 9.81 17.43
N SER A 65 18.37 9.19 18.52
CA SER A 65 19.08 9.19 19.80
C SER A 65 19.87 7.90 19.93
N VAL A 66 21.12 8.01 20.37
CA VAL A 66 22.02 6.88 20.62
C VAL A 66 22.55 6.97 22.04
N ASN A 67 22.69 5.82 22.69
CA ASN A 67 23.24 5.72 24.05
C ASN A 67 24.06 4.43 24.19
N THR A 68 25.18 4.51 24.89
CA THR A 68 26.00 3.35 25.26
C THR A 68 25.28 2.57 26.35
N SER A 69 25.09 1.28 26.12
CA SER A 69 24.57 0.37 27.14
C SER A 69 25.58 -0.73 27.48
N CYS A 70 25.69 -1.04 28.77
CA CYS A 70 26.62 -2.03 29.31
C CYS A 70 25.85 -3.16 30.00
N ARG A 71 25.07 -3.91 29.23
CA ARG A 71 24.05 -4.84 29.76
C ARG A 71 24.64 -6.12 30.33
N LYS A 72 25.74 -6.61 29.74
CA LYS A 72 26.39 -7.86 30.17
C LYS A 72 27.67 -7.56 30.93
N LYS A 73 27.96 -8.38 31.93
CA LYS A 73 29.16 -8.29 32.77
C LYS A 73 29.83 -9.65 32.84
N MET A 74 31.15 -9.66 32.78
CA MET A 74 31.97 -10.86 32.86
C MET A 74 33.07 -10.66 33.90
N GLN A 75 33.19 -11.64 34.80
CA GLN A 75 34.29 -11.74 35.75
C GLN A 75 35.40 -12.60 35.12
N LEU A 76 36.60 -12.05 35.04
CA LEU A 76 37.82 -12.77 34.66
C LEU A 76 38.53 -13.25 35.94
N VAL A 77 38.75 -14.55 36.06
CA VAL A 77 39.26 -15.20 37.28
C VAL A 77 40.75 -15.52 37.20
N GLU A 78 41.30 -15.67 36.00
CA GLU A 78 42.70 -16.04 35.85
C GLU A 78 43.27 -15.44 34.57
N LYS A 79 44.53 -14.99 34.60
CA LYS A 79 45.27 -14.63 33.40
C LYS A 79 46.13 -15.84 33.02
N LEU A 80 45.85 -16.42 31.85
CA LEU A 80 46.48 -17.67 31.40
C LEU A 80 47.66 -17.41 30.45
N GLY A 81 47.71 -16.23 29.85
CA GLY A 81 48.80 -15.79 28.96
C GLY A 81 48.59 -14.36 28.50
N ASP A 82 49.38 -13.94 27.51
CA ASP A 82 49.23 -12.63 26.88
C ASP A 82 47.86 -12.57 26.19
N ARG A 83 47.01 -11.63 26.61
CA ARG A 83 45.64 -11.41 26.09
C ARG A 83 44.64 -12.54 26.38
N VAL A 84 45.04 -13.63 27.04
CA VAL A 84 44.16 -14.79 27.33
C VAL A 84 43.78 -14.83 28.81
N TYR A 85 42.47 -14.88 29.07
CA TYR A 85 41.90 -14.88 30.41
C TYR A 85 40.87 -15.98 30.59
N ARG A 86 40.80 -16.58 31.77
CA ARG A 86 39.72 -17.50 32.16
C ARG A 86 38.54 -16.68 32.68
N ALA A 87 37.37 -16.85 32.07
CA ALA A 87 36.13 -16.26 32.55
C ALA A 87 35.41 -17.21 33.53
N LYS A 88 34.79 -16.66 34.58
CA LYS A 88 33.91 -17.45 35.46
C LYS A 88 32.71 -18.02 34.68
N SER A 89 32.19 -17.21 33.75
CA SER A 89 31.21 -17.61 32.75
C SER A 89 31.37 -16.70 31.54
N PRO A 90 31.68 -17.24 30.35
CA PRO A 90 31.73 -16.44 29.11
C PRO A 90 30.34 -16.24 28.49
N ALA A 91 29.26 -16.67 29.14
CA ALA A 91 27.93 -16.68 28.56
C ALA A 91 27.49 -15.27 28.12
N GLY A 92 27.05 -15.15 26.86
CA GLY A 92 26.61 -13.88 26.27
C GLY A 92 27.72 -13.03 25.66
N PHE A 93 28.98 -13.44 25.79
CA PHE A 93 30.14 -12.84 25.13
C PHE A 93 30.60 -13.75 23.99
N LEU A 94 30.57 -13.23 22.76
CA LEU A 94 30.93 -13.95 21.55
C LEU A 94 32.17 -13.32 20.92
N GLU A 95 32.79 -14.03 19.99
CA GLU A 95 33.84 -13.48 19.14
C GLU A 95 33.35 -12.20 18.41
N GLY A 96 34.22 -11.20 18.35
CA GLY A 96 33.96 -9.90 17.75
C GLY A 96 33.16 -8.91 18.61
N VAL A 97 32.74 -9.29 19.82
CA VAL A 97 32.04 -8.37 20.74
C VAL A 97 33.03 -7.36 21.33
N LEU A 98 32.60 -6.09 21.36
CA LEU A 98 33.32 -5.01 22.03
C LEU A 98 33.04 -5.05 23.53
N VAL A 99 34.10 -4.85 24.30
CA VAL A 99 34.06 -4.85 25.76
C VAL A 99 34.82 -3.65 26.32
N SER A 100 34.46 -3.25 27.54
CA SER A 100 35.16 -2.22 28.28
C SER A 100 35.57 -2.69 29.67
N PHE A 101 36.74 -2.25 30.11
CA PHE A 101 37.20 -2.35 31.48
C PHE A 101 37.84 -1.03 31.90
N HIS A 102 37.33 -0.39 32.95
CA HIS A 102 37.81 0.94 33.42
C HIS A 102 37.94 2.00 32.31
N GLY A 103 37.05 1.97 31.31
CA GLY A 103 37.06 2.91 30.18
C GLY A 103 38.00 2.49 29.03
N GLU A 104 38.87 1.50 29.24
CA GLU A 104 39.66 0.89 28.17
C GLU A 104 38.77 -0.03 27.33
N VAL A 105 38.75 0.18 26.01
CA VAL A 105 37.94 -0.58 25.06
C VAL A 105 38.78 -1.68 24.42
N ASN A 106 38.20 -2.86 24.24
CA ASN A 106 38.85 -3.99 23.59
C ASN A 106 37.82 -4.82 22.83
N ARG A 107 38.28 -5.76 22.00
CA ARG A 107 37.43 -6.69 21.26
C ARG A 107 37.82 -8.14 21.58
N ILE A 108 36.83 -9.00 21.69
CA ILE A 108 37.05 -10.44 21.89
C ILE A 108 37.49 -11.07 20.57
N ALA A 109 38.73 -11.55 20.51
CA ALA A 109 39.29 -12.27 19.37
C ALA A 109 38.87 -13.75 19.31
N ALA A 110 38.67 -14.40 20.46
CA ALA A 110 38.22 -15.80 20.49
C ALA A 110 37.58 -16.15 21.84
N VAL A 111 36.66 -17.12 21.82
CA VAL A 111 36.06 -17.72 23.02
C VAL A 111 36.14 -19.25 22.90
N TYR A 112 36.87 -19.91 23.80
CA TYR A 112 37.01 -21.37 23.79
C TYR A 112 37.09 -21.95 25.20
N GLY A 113 36.22 -22.90 25.54
CA GLY A 113 36.34 -23.65 26.79
C GLY A 113 36.29 -22.82 28.09
N GLY A 114 35.68 -21.63 28.08
CA GLY A 114 35.70 -20.69 29.23
C GLY A 114 36.86 -19.69 29.20
N GLU A 115 37.74 -19.78 28.21
CA GLU A 115 38.86 -18.87 27.98
C GLU A 115 38.46 -17.82 26.94
N ILE A 116 38.80 -16.56 27.23
CA ILE A 116 38.55 -15.39 26.41
C ILE A 116 39.90 -14.84 25.95
N THR A 117 40.08 -14.74 24.65
CA THR A 117 41.24 -14.06 24.05
C THR A 117 40.81 -12.67 23.61
N MET A 118 41.50 -11.64 24.08
CA MET A 118 41.32 -10.25 23.64
C MET A 118 42.23 -9.94 22.45
N GLU A 119 41.87 -8.96 21.63
CA GLU A 119 42.72 -8.51 20.51
C GLU A 119 43.97 -7.80 21.00
N GLU A 120 43.82 -6.96 22.02
CA GLU A 120 44.90 -6.23 22.66
C GLU A 120 45.03 -6.61 24.14
N GLU A 121 46.16 -6.29 24.76
CA GLU A 121 46.36 -6.50 26.18
C GLU A 121 45.83 -5.29 26.96
N PHE A 122 45.04 -5.52 28.02
CA PHE A 122 44.60 -4.44 28.90
C PHE A 122 45.78 -3.83 29.64
N THR A 123 45.79 -2.50 29.76
CA THR A 123 46.79 -1.74 30.49
C THR A 123 46.77 -2.08 31.99
N VAL A 124 45.59 -2.34 32.53
CA VAL A 124 45.38 -2.80 33.91
C VAL A 124 44.85 -4.22 33.90
N ASN A 125 45.43 -5.11 34.72
CA ASN A 125 44.98 -6.50 34.79
C ASN A 125 43.51 -6.59 35.26
N PRO A 126 42.57 -7.09 34.43
CA PRO A 126 41.15 -7.13 34.76
C PRO A 126 40.73 -8.28 35.68
N VAL A 127 41.68 -9.13 36.08
CA VAL A 127 41.40 -10.33 36.88
C VAL A 127 40.94 -10.00 38.30
N ASP A 128 39.88 -10.67 38.73
CA ASP A 128 39.35 -10.61 40.09
C ASP A 128 38.75 -11.97 40.48
N ASN A 129 39.29 -12.57 41.55
CA ASN A 129 38.89 -13.88 42.07
C ASN A 129 37.98 -13.82 43.29
N ASN A 130 37.52 -12.63 43.67
CA ASN A 130 36.63 -12.49 44.80
C ASN A 130 35.26 -13.11 44.50
N ILE A 131 34.60 -13.57 45.56
CA ILE A 131 33.23 -14.09 45.49
C ILE A 131 32.27 -13.01 44.97
N VAL A 132 32.50 -11.76 45.40
CA VAL A 132 31.85 -10.55 44.90
C VAL A 132 32.91 -9.75 44.12
N PRO A 133 32.90 -9.80 42.77
CA PRO A 133 33.91 -9.11 41.98
C PRO A 133 33.72 -7.59 42.02
N VAL A 134 34.83 -6.88 42.18
CA VAL A 134 34.93 -5.42 42.00
C VAL A 134 35.32 -5.12 40.56
N ASN A 135 36.24 -5.89 39.98
CA ASN A 135 36.64 -5.75 38.58
C ASN A 135 35.75 -6.64 37.69
N VAL A 136 35.03 -6.00 36.78
CA VAL A 136 34.19 -6.68 35.79
C VAL A 136 34.40 -6.05 34.43
N VAL A 137 34.50 -6.90 33.42
CA VAL A 137 34.50 -6.49 32.00
C VAL A 137 33.04 -6.39 31.57
N THR A 138 32.65 -5.28 30.94
CA THR A 138 31.28 -5.09 30.47
C THR A 138 31.20 -5.13 28.94
N SER A 139 30.08 -5.60 28.39
CA SER A 139 29.81 -5.42 26.95
C SER A 139 29.65 -3.94 26.63
N LEU A 140 30.04 -3.53 25.43
CA LEU A 140 29.72 -2.23 24.86
C LEU A 140 28.68 -2.43 23.76
N GLU A 141 27.45 -2.02 24.06
CA GLU A 141 26.30 -2.12 23.18
C GLU A 141 25.77 -0.71 22.85
N ILE A 142 25.01 -0.61 21.77
CA ILE A 142 24.31 0.61 21.36
C ILE A 142 22.82 0.40 21.55
N ASP A 143 22.20 1.31 22.30
CA ASP A 143 20.76 1.51 22.28
C ASP A 143 20.45 2.71 21.38
N LEU A 144 19.49 2.55 20.47
CA LEU A 144 19.11 3.55 19.48
C LEU A 144 17.60 3.75 19.49
N SER A 145 17.17 5.02 19.49
CA SER A 145 15.77 5.40 19.35
C SER A 145 15.61 6.37 18.18
N VAL A 146 14.73 6.03 17.23
CA VAL A 146 14.35 6.91 16.11
C VAL A 146 12.99 7.50 16.43
N ARG A 147 12.87 8.84 16.38
CA ARG A 147 11.63 9.56 16.66
C ARG A 147 11.25 10.45 15.48
N TYR A 148 9.98 10.41 15.12
CA TYR A 148 9.32 11.36 14.23
C TYR A 148 7.92 11.66 14.77
N GLU A 149 7.70 12.91 15.18
CA GLU A 149 6.45 13.34 15.85
C GLU A 149 6.09 12.39 17.02
N ASP A 150 4.95 11.71 16.95
CA ASP A 150 4.49 10.77 17.98
C ASP A 150 5.00 9.32 17.76
N GLU A 151 5.61 9.03 16.61
CA GLU A 151 6.17 7.71 16.32
C GLU A 151 7.58 7.57 16.89
N VAL A 152 7.80 6.49 17.66
CA VAL A 152 9.09 6.15 18.25
C VAL A 152 9.40 4.68 17.99
N GLU A 153 10.55 4.41 17.38
CA GLU A 153 11.11 3.08 17.20
C GLU A 153 12.33 2.94 18.11
N SER A 154 12.34 1.95 19.00
CA SER A 154 13.43 1.72 19.95
C SER A 154 14.10 0.36 19.73
N TYR A 155 15.42 0.38 19.65
CA TYR A 155 16.27 -0.77 19.41
C TYR A 155 17.35 -0.82 20.48
N GLU A 156 17.42 -1.95 21.17
CA GLU A 156 18.24 -2.09 22.36
C GLU A 156 19.25 -3.24 22.21
N GLY A 157 20.43 -3.08 22.80
CA GLY A 157 21.48 -4.10 22.87
C GLY A 157 22.13 -4.39 21.51
N MET A 158 22.24 -3.40 20.62
CA MET A 158 22.84 -3.59 19.30
C MET A 158 24.38 -3.53 19.36
N THR A 159 25.02 -4.07 18.33
CA THR A 159 26.49 -4.19 18.26
C THR A 159 27.02 -3.80 16.87
N LEU A 160 28.30 -3.42 16.79
CA LEU A 160 28.99 -3.16 15.51
C LEU A 160 29.58 -4.44 14.87
N ASN A 161 29.36 -5.61 15.47
CA ASN A 161 29.86 -6.87 14.94
C ASN A 161 28.97 -7.38 13.79
N GLN A 162 29.48 -7.33 12.56
CA GLN A 162 28.74 -7.71 11.35
C GLN A 162 28.28 -9.19 11.33
N THR A 163 28.97 -10.07 12.04
CA THR A 163 28.59 -11.49 12.12
C THR A 163 27.44 -11.71 13.10
N SER A 164 27.24 -10.80 14.06
CA SER A 164 26.18 -10.87 15.06
C SER A 164 24.78 -10.73 14.44
N PRO A 165 23.76 -11.44 14.97
CA PRO A 165 22.36 -11.13 14.66
C PRO A 165 21.95 -9.74 15.20
N ASP A 166 22.62 -9.26 16.24
CA ASP A 166 22.41 -7.94 16.84
C ASP A 166 23.24 -6.83 16.16
N TYR A 167 23.71 -7.06 14.93
CA TYR A 167 24.37 -6.03 14.15
C TYR A 167 23.41 -4.86 13.89
N VAL A 168 23.87 -3.62 14.10
CA VAL A 168 23.06 -2.40 13.94
C VAL A 168 22.30 -2.39 12.62
N GLU A 169 22.96 -2.60 11.48
CA GLU A 169 22.27 -2.54 10.17
C GLU A 169 21.22 -3.65 9.99
N LYS A 170 21.49 -4.86 10.50
CA LYS A 170 20.52 -5.98 10.41
C LYS A 170 19.27 -5.68 11.23
N ARG A 171 19.44 -5.13 12.44
CA ARG A 171 18.31 -4.81 13.31
C ARG A 171 17.54 -3.58 12.83
N MET A 172 18.27 -2.56 12.36
CA MET A 172 17.69 -1.34 11.79
C MET A 172 17.05 -1.57 10.41
N GLY A 173 17.33 -2.68 9.73
CA GLY A 173 16.63 -3.06 8.49
C GLY A 173 15.11 -3.25 8.64
N LYS A 174 14.58 -3.27 9.87
CA LYS A 174 13.14 -3.31 10.18
C LYS A 174 12.53 -1.93 10.46
N SER A 175 13.34 -0.86 10.49
CA SER A 175 12.86 0.50 10.73
C SER A 175 11.97 0.96 9.58
N LYS A 176 10.88 1.64 9.93
CA LYS A 176 9.97 2.29 8.97
C LYS A 176 10.34 3.75 8.73
N LEU A 177 11.20 4.32 9.56
CA LEU A 177 11.56 5.73 9.53
C LEU A 177 12.89 5.98 8.82
N VAL A 178 13.91 5.14 9.08
CA VAL A 178 15.26 5.35 8.55
C VAL A 178 15.92 4.05 8.09
N LYS A 179 16.83 4.18 7.13
CA LYS A 179 17.83 3.17 6.79
C LYS A 179 19.18 3.60 7.37
N ILE A 180 19.82 2.71 8.12
CA ILE A 180 21.13 2.95 8.74
C ILE A 180 22.19 2.07 8.08
N THR A 181 23.35 2.67 7.81
CA THR A 181 24.59 1.98 7.44
C THR A 181 25.72 2.42 8.36
N CYS A 182 26.64 1.52 8.67
CA CYS A 182 27.81 1.80 9.51
C CYS A 182 29.08 1.57 8.70
N THR A 183 29.97 2.57 8.64
CA THR A 183 31.28 2.40 8.04
C THR A 183 32.19 1.59 8.97
N PRO A 184 32.89 0.55 8.47
CA PRO A 184 33.88 -0.18 9.27
C PRO A 184 35.02 0.73 9.72
N GLU A 185 35.55 0.50 10.93
CA GLU A 185 36.78 1.13 11.42
C GLU A 185 37.76 0.07 11.95
N ASP A 186 39.05 0.40 11.86
CA ASP A 186 40.14 -0.47 12.33
C ASP A 186 40.45 -0.30 13.82
N LYS A 187 40.11 0.86 14.40
CA LYS A 187 40.36 1.18 15.82
C LYS A 187 39.05 1.26 16.59
N TRP A 188 38.83 0.30 17.47
CA TRP A 188 37.60 0.22 18.23
C TRP A 188 37.61 1.18 19.42
N LYS A 189 36.67 2.14 19.39
CA LYS A 189 36.31 2.97 20.54
C LYS A 189 34.93 2.56 21.04
N ASN A 190 34.41 3.28 22.04
CA ASN A 190 32.99 3.16 22.38
C ASN A 190 32.16 3.46 21.12
N PRO A 191 31.23 2.58 20.74
CA PRO A 191 30.43 2.77 19.53
C PRO A 191 29.70 4.12 19.44
N VAL A 192 29.27 4.69 20.56
CA VAL A 192 28.61 6.01 20.57
C VAL A 192 29.62 7.14 20.39
N GLU A 193 30.85 7.00 20.90
CA GLU A 193 31.92 7.96 20.64
C GLU A 193 32.31 7.98 19.17
N MET A 194 32.28 6.80 18.51
CA MET A 194 32.50 6.68 17.07
C MET A 194 31.40 7.36 16.23
N ILE A 195 30.25 7.69 16.83
CA ILE A 195 29.11 8.35 16.17
C ILE A 195 29.08 9.86 16.50
N LEU A 196 29.22 10.20 17.78
CA LEU A 196 29.00 11.56 18.30
C LEU A 196 30.28 12.33 18.65
N GLY A 197 31.42 11.65 18.72
CA GLY A 197 32.70 12.23 19.12
C GLY A 197 33.23 11.70 20.45
N GLU A 198 34.51 11.97 20.71
CA GLU A 198 35.25 11.42 21.85
C GLU A 198 34.67 11.85 23.21
N GLY A 199 34.55 10.91 24.14
CA GLY A 199 34.03 11.14 25.50
C GLY A 199 32.49 11.23 25.61
N VAL A 200 31.75 10.96 24.53
CA VAL A 200 30.29 11.01 24.50
C VAL A 200 29.69 9.61 24.66
N SER A 201 28.88 9.41 25.71
CA SER A 201 28.16 8.16 25.97
C SER A 201 26.71 8.16 25.48
N ASP A 202 26.14 9.33 25.23
CA ASP A 202 24.77 9.48 24.77
C ASP A 202 24.56 10.81 24.03
N GLY A 203 23.56 10.84 23.15
CA GLY A 203 23.17 12.06 22.48
C GLY A 203 22.21 11.80 21.32
N SER A 204 21.92 12.85 20.56
CA SER A 204 20.96 12.81 19.47
C SER A 204 21.45 13.55 18.23
N VAL A 205 21.10 13.04 17.06
CA VAL A 205 21.36 13.65 15.76
C VAL A 205 20.06 13.79 14.97
N THR A 206 20.02 14.76 14.06
CA THR A 206 18.84 15.04 13.23
C THR A 206 19.22 15.03 11.76
N LEU A 207 18.42 14.37 10.93
CA LEU A 207 18.64 14.35 9.49
C LEU A 207 18.36 15.72 8.85
N SER A 208 18.92 15.95 7.67
CA SER A 208 18.71 17.20 6.93
C SER A 208 18.68 16.97 5.42
N GLY A 209 18.35 18.00 4.64
CA GLY A 209 18.36 17.95 3.17
C GLY A 209 17.15 17.31 2.50
N GLY A 210 16.17 16.83 3.28
CA GLY A 210 14.90 16.30 2.76
C GLY A 210 14.04 17.38 2.12
N SER A 211 13.43 17.07 0.98
CA SER A 211 12.62 18.00 0.19
C SER A 211 11.42 17.28 -0.40
N ASP A 212 10.26 17.93 -0.42
CA ASP A 212 9.05 17.44 -1.08
C ASP A 212 9.10 17.60 -2.61
N GLY A 213 10.17 18.18 -3.14
CA GLY A 213 10.36 18.45 -4.56
C GLY A 213 9.68 19.73 -5.05
N THR A 214 9.78 19.98 -6.34
CA THR A 214 9.28 21.17 -7.03
C THR A 214 7.97 20.85 -7.74
N LEU A 215 6.89 21.53 -7.34
CA LEU A 215 5.56 21.27 -7.92
C LEU A 215 5.46 21.56 -9.41
N ALA A 216 6.24 22.50 -9.95
CA ALA A 216 6.28 22.77 -11.38
C ALA A 216 6.82 21.59 -12.22
N LEU A 217 7.47 20.59 -11.59
CA LEU A 217 7.94 19.37 -12.24
C LEU A 217 6.91 18.24 -12.18
N VAL A 218 5.82 18.39 -11.40
CA VAL A 218 4.70 17.45 -11.40
C VAL A 218 4.00 17.56 -12.75
N ASN A 219 3.83 16.42 -13.40
CA ASN A 219 3.20 16.32 -14.71
C ASN A 219 2.39 15.01 -14.79
N ASP A 220 1.73 14.78 -15.92
CA ASP A 220 0.93 13.57 -16.14
C ASP A 220 1.72 12.29 -15.90
N GLY A 221 2.99 12.24 -16.28
CA GLY A 221 3.90 11.11 -16.06
C GLY A 221 4.12 10.80 -14.57
N THR A 222 4.05 11.80 -13.69
CA THR A 222 4.16 11.59 -12.23
C THR A 222 2.95 10.80 -11.70
N PHE A 223 1.75 11.05 -12.23
CA PHE A 223 0.53 10.33 -11.85
C PHE A 223 0.43 8.96 -12.52
N ILE A 224 0.76 8.87 -13.81
CA ILE A 224 0.79 7.62 -14.56
C ILE A 224 1.79 6.64 -13.92
N GLY A 225 2.98 7.15 -13.61
CA GLY A 225 4.07 6.40 -13.01
C GLY A 225 4.77 5.44 -13.98
N GLU A 226 5.79 4.76 -13.46
CA GLU A 226 6.62 3.84 -14.22
C GLU A 226 6.58 2.44 -13.61
N ASP A 227 6.62 1.41 -14.46
CA ASP A 227 6.85 0.03 -14.04
C ASP A 227 8.36 -0.29 -14.09
N SER A 228 9.06 -0.05 -12.98
CA SER A 228 10.46 -0.44 -12.78
C SER A 228 10.62 -1.84 -12.13
N GLY A 229 9.59 -2.67 -12.22
CA GLY A 229 9.54 -4.01 -11.63
C GLY A 229 9.03 -4.05 -10.18
N PRO A 230 8.96 -5.26 -9.58
CA PRO A 230 8.35 -5.48 -8.27
C PRO A 230 8.90 -4.58 -7.16
N GLY A 231 8.00 -3.92 -6.41
CA GLY A 231 8.35 -3.02 -5.31
C GLY A 231 8.97 -1.68 -5.73
N LYS A 232 9.08 -1.40 -7.03
CA LYS A 232 9.67 -0.16 -7.58
C LYS A 232 8.73 0.60 -8.52
N ARG A 233 7.45 0.24 -8.51
CA ARG A 233 6.43 0.87 -9.34
C ARG A 233 5.94 2.16 -8.71
N THR A 234 5.64 3.16 -9.54
CA THR A 234 5.15 4.48 -9.08
C THR A 234 3.77 4.81 -9.68
N GLY A 235 3.13 5.87 -9.19
CA GLY A 235 1.86 6.37 -9.75
C GLY A 235 0.75 5.30 -9.79
N ILE A 236 0.01 5.25 -10.90
CA ILE A 236 -1.01 4.22 -11.18
C ILE A 236 -0.39 2.83 -11.24
N GLN A 237 0.82 2.69 -11.80
CA GLN A 237 1.50 1.40 -11.94
C GLN A 237 1.78 0.73 -10.59
N ALA A 238 1.91 1.49 -9.50
CA ALA A 238 2.07 0.96 -8.14
C ALA A 238 0.94 -0.01 -7.73
N PHE A 239 -0.25 0.12 -8.33
CA PHE A 239 -1.38 -0.76 -8.05
C PHE A 239 -1.38 -2.07 -8.85
N LEU A 240 -0.41 -2.31 -9.74
CA LEU A 240 -0.27 -3.62 -10.41
C LEU A 240 -0.03 -4.77 -9.43
N GLU A 241 0.65 -4.51 -8.31
CA GLU A 241 0.92 -5.50 -7.26
C GLU A 241 -0.21 -5.60 -6.23
N ASN A 242 -1.22 -4.73 -6.33
CA ASN A 242 -2.31 -4.68 -5.38
C ASN A 242 -3.55 -5.35 -5.97
N ASP A 243 -3.87 -6.54 -5.45
CA ASP A 243 -5.04 -7.31 -5.85
C ASP A 243 -6.29 -7.05 -4.97
N PHE A 244 -6.17 -6.18 -3.96
CA PHE A 244 -7.26 -5.89 -3.02
C PHE A 244 -8.14 -4.71 -3.45
N VAL A 245 -7.64 -3.87 -4.35
CA VAL A 245 -8.33 -2.65 -4.77
C VAL A 245 -9.36 -2.95 -5.84
N SER A 246 -10.62 -2.61 -5.57
CA SER A 246 -11.75 -2.79 -6.49
C SER A 246 -12.23 -1.50 -7.17
N ILE A 247 -11.85 -0.33 -6.64
CA ILE A 247 -12.20 0.99 -7.17
C ILE A 247 -11.02 1.95 -7.02
N MET A 248 -10.78 2.79 -8.02
CA MET A 248 -9.62 3.69 -8.09
C MET A 248 -9.99 5.07 -8.62
N ALA A 249 -9.28 6.10 -8.17
CA ALA A 249 -9.38 7.46 -8.70
C ALA A 249 -8.02 8.18 -8.60
N VAL A 250 -7.76 9.10 -9.54
CA VAL A 250 -6.72 10.14 -9.39
C VAL A 250 -7.44 11.45 -9.10
N THR A 251 -7.60 11.77 -7.82
CA THR A 251 -8.58 12.74 -7.35
C THR A 251 -8.26 14.16 -7.81
N GLY A 252 -9.19 14.79 -8.54
CA GLY A 252 -9.07 16.16 -9.04
C GLY A 252 -8.12 16.38 -10.20
N ILE A 253 -7.50 15.30 -10.73
CA ILE A 253 -6.67 15.37 -11.93
C ILE A 253 -7.54 14.98 -13.12
N THR A 254 -7.86 15.96 -13.95
CA THR A 254 -8.74 15.78 -15.12
C THR A 254 -7.96 15.87 -16.43
N SER A 255 -6.67 15.53 -16.38
CA SER A 255 -5.83 15.42 -17.58
C SER A 255 -6.21 14.16 -18.36
N GLN A 256 -6.44 14.31 -19.66
CA GLN A 256 -6.80 13.22 -20.56
C GLN A 256 -5.79 12.06 -20.49
N ALA A 257 -4.48 12.35 -20.43
CA ALA A 257 -3.47 11.31 -20.41
C ALA A 257 -3.55 10.45 -19.14
N VAL A 258 -3.80 11.08 -17.99
CA VAL A 258 -3.91 10.41 -16.69
C VAL A 258 -5.21 9.61 -16.61
N GLU A 259 -6.33 10.17 -17.05
CA GLU A 259 -7.61 9.46 -17.04
C GLU A 259 -7.61 8.25 -17.97
N VAL A 260 -7.12 8.41 -19.21
CA VAL A 260 -6.98 7.30 -20.16
C VAL A 260 -6.08 6.21 -19.57
N SER A 261 -4.95 6.58 -18.96
CA SER A 261 -4.06 5.62 -18.30
C SER A 261 -4.74 4.86 -17.15
N LEU A 262 -5.51 5.55 -16.30
CA LEU A 262 -6.26 4.92 -15.21
C LEU A 262 -7.33 3.96 -15.73
N VAL A 263 -8.03 4.35 -16.80
CA VAL A 263 -9.03 3.48 -17.45
C VAL A 263 -8.36 2.26 -18.06
N SER A 264 -7.27 2.42 -18.82
CA SER A 264 -6.52 1.29 -19.38
C SER A 264 -5.99 0.35 -18.30
N HIS A 265 -5.54 0.87 -17.16
CA HIS A 265 -5.14 0.06 -16.01
C HIS A 265 -6.30 -0.83 -15.51
N CYS A 266 -7.50 -0.25 -15.39
CA CYS A 266 -8.70 -0.99 -14.96
C CYS A 266 -9.15 -2.03 -16.00
N GLU A 267 -9.10 -1.70 -17.28
CA GLU A 267 -9.46 -2.61 -18.39
C GLU A 267 -8.52 -3.79 -18.54
N ASN A 268 -7.22 -3.56 -18.37
CA ASN A 268 -6.21 -4.61 -18.46
C ASN A 268 -6.33 -5.61 -17.32
N LEU A 269 -6.54 -5.14 -16.09
CA LEU A 269 -6.61 -6.01 -14.91
C LEU A 269 -7.99 -6.64 -14.70
N LYS A 270 -9.06 -6.01 -15.18
CA LYS A 270 -10.46 -6.48 -15.04
C LYS A 270 -10.91 -6.79 -13.60
N SER A 271 -10.17 -6.31 -12.60
CA SER A 271 -10.43 -6.55 -11.17
C SER A 271 -10.97 -5.30 -10.47
N ARG A 272 -10.98 -4.16 -11.16
CA ARG A 272 -11.23 -2.86 -10.55
C ARG A 272 -11.85 -1.88 -11.55
N MET A 273 -12.41 -0.80 -11.02
CA MET A 273 -13.12 0.22 -11.80
C MET A 273 -12.59 1.62 -11.51
N ALA A 274 -12.46 2.46 -12.54
CA ALA A 274 -12.08 3.86 -12.42
C ALA A 274 -13.28 4.75 -12.07
N VAL A 275 -13.10 5.64 -11.11
CA VAL A 275 -14.02 6.73 -10.77
C VAL A 275 -13.32 8.04 -11.11
N LEU A 276 -13.84 8.75 -12.11
CA LEU A 276 -13.22 9.93 -12.71
C LEU A 276 -13.98 11.19 -12.28
N ASP A 277 -13.20 12.24 -12.03
CA ASP A 277 -13.71 13.57 -11.74
C ASP A 277 -13.80 14.37 -13.04
N MET A 278 -14.90 15.09 -13.27
CA MET A 278 -14.95 16.03 -14.40
C MET A 278 -14.42 17.41 -14.00
N PRO A 279 -13.86 18.22 -14.92
CA PRO A 279 -13.26 19.50 -14.60
C PRO A 279 -14.24 20.46 -13.92
N LYS A 280 -13.83 21.07 -12.80
CA LYS A 280 -14.68 21.95 -11.96
C LYS A 280 -15.34 23.10 -12.73
N GLN A 281 -14.62 23.64 -13.70
CA GLN A 281 -15.00 24.81 -14.49
C GLN A 281 -16.02 24.49 -15.59
N MET A 282 -16.12 23.22 -16.02
CA MET A 282 -17.05 22.79 -17.06
C MET A 282 -18.45 22.64 -16.47
N THR A 283 -19.28 23.65 -16.67
CA THR A 283 -20.64 23.66 -16.11
C THR A 283 -21.71 23.41 -17.16
N LYS A 284 -21.44 23.71 -18.43
CA LYS A 284 -22.39 23.52 -19.53
C LYS A 284 -22.49 22.04 -19.91
N THR A 285 -23.69 21.62 -20.27
CA THR A 285 -23.95 20.25 -20.70
C THR A 285 -23.12 19.83 -21.90
N SER A 286 -22.96 20.71 -22.91
CA SER A 286 -22.17 20.42 -24.11
C SER A 286 -20.68 20.19 -23.82
N GLU A 287 -20.09 20.99 -22.93
CA GLU A 287 -18.68 20.88 -22.54
C GLU A 287 -18.42 19.57 -21.79
N LEU A 288 -19.35 19.18 -20.91
CA LEU A 288 -19.28 17.90 -20.19
C LEU A 288 -19.40 16.70 -21.13
N ILE A 289 -20.28 16.77 -22.13
CA ILE A 289 -20.45 15.69 -23.12
C ILE A 289 -19.19 15.54 -23.98
N GLU A 290 -18.61 16.65 -24.43
CA GLU A 290 -17.34 16.65 -25.16
C GLU A 290 -16.23 16.02 -24.32
N PHE A 291 -16.09 16.41 -23.05
CA PHE A 291 -15.12 15.80 -22.14
C PHE A 291 -15.36 14.29 -21.96
N ARG A 292 -16.61 13.87 -21.74
CA ARG A 292 -16.95 12.44 -21.61
C ARG A 292 -16.62 11.65 -22.87
N SER A 293 -16.75 12.25 -24.05
CA SER A 293 -16.56 11.54 -25.32
C SER A 293 -15.12 11.04 -25.54
N ILE A 294 -14.17 11.56 -24.75
CA ILE A 294 -12.75 11.16 -24.76
C ILE A 294 -12.57 9.71 -24.28
N ILE A 295 -13.45 9.22 -23.41
CA ILE A 295 -13.35 7.91 -22.78
C ILE A 295 -14.57 7.08 -23.16
N ASP A 296 -14.32 5.92 -23.76
CA ASP A 296 -15.35 4.90 -23.98
C ASP A 296 -14.95 3.62 -23.26
N SER A 297 -15.39 3.49 -22.01
CA SER A 297 -15.10 2.30 -21.21
C SER A 297 -16.19 1.97 -20.21
N THR A 298 -16.55 0.70 -20.18
CA THR A 298 -17.44 0.14 -19.17
C THR A 298 -16.77 0.01 -17.79
N TYR A 299 -15.43 0.11 -17.71
CA TYR A 299 -14.64 0.08 -16.48
C TYR A 299 -14.42 1.47 -15.88
N ALA A 300 -15.10 2.50 -16.39
CA ALA A 300 -15.00 3.87 -15.92
C ALA A 300 -16.38 4.45 -15.60
N ALA A 301 -16.43 5.36 -14.62
CA ALA A 301 -17.60 6.19 -14.34
C ALA A 301 -17.16 7.62 -14.06
N MET A 302 -17.82 8.59 -14.70
CA MET A 302 -17.53 10.02 -14.55
C MET A 302 -18.56 10.69 -13.66
N TYR A 303 -18.10 11.56 -12.76
CA TYR A 303 -18.93 12.26 -11.79
C TYR A 303 -18.74 13.78 -11.87
N HIS A 304 -19.87 14.48 -11.78
CA HIS A 304 -19.96 15.94 -11.69
C HIS A 304 -21.22 16.30 -10.89
N PRO A 305 -21.36 17.48 -10.27
CA PRO A 305 -20.38 18.53 -10.00
C PRO A 305 -19.44 18.22 -8.83
N TRP A 306 -18.52 19.15 -8.58
CA TRP A 306 -17.67 19.15 -7.39
C TRP A 306 -18.50 19.40 -6.13
N ILE A 307 -18.04 18.86 -5.00
CA ILE A 307 -18.73 18.90 -3.72
C ILE A 307 -18.11 19.92 -2.78
N GLN A 308 -18.94 20.64 -2.01
CA GLN A 308 -18.49 21.63 -1.04
C GLN A 308 -18.28 21.01 0.33
N GLN A 309 -17.13 21.26 0.95
CA GLN A 309 -16.77 20.77 2.27
C GLN A 309 -16.01 21.84 3.07
N PHE A 310 -15.87 21.63 4.38
CA PHE A 310 -15.06 22.50 5.21
C PHE A 310 -13.57 22.25 4.96
N ASP A 311 -12.88 23.27 4.46
CA ASP A 311 -11.44 23.24 4.27
C ASP A 311 -10.73 23.58 5.59
N ARG A 312 -10.03 22.60 6.16
CA ARG A 312 -9.32 22.77 7.44
C ARG A 312 -8.08 23.65 7.35
N THR A 313 -7.49 23.85 6.17
CA THR A 313 -6.27 24.67 6.03
C THR A 313 -6.59 26.16 6.08
N VAL A 314 -7.69 26.56 5.45
CA VAL A 314 -8.15 27.98 5.42
C VAL A 314 -9.35 28.25 6.32
N LYS A 315 -9.92 27.23 6.96
CA LYS A 315 -11.06 27.29 7.90
C LYS A 315 -12.34 27.88 7.31
N CYS A 316 -12.60 27.63 6.02
CA CYS A 316 -13.82 28.04 5.33
C CYS A 316 -14.29 26.95 4.35
N PRO A 317 -15.51 27.03 3.79
CA PRO A 317 -15.95 26.07 2.78
C PRO A 317 -15.11 26.15 1.49
N GLY A 318 -14.66 25.01 0.99
CA GLY A 318 -13.95 24.82 -0.27
C GLY A 318 -14.66 23.82 -1.18
N MET A 319 -14.29 23.82 -2.47
CA MET A 319 -14.82 22.88 -3.47
C MET A 319 -13.80 21.79 -3.73
N PHE A 320 -14.24 20.53 -3.68
CA PHE A 320 -13.40 19.36 -3.79
C PHE A 320 -13.93 18.37 -4.84
N PRO A 321 -13.05 17.59 -5.48
CA PRO A 321 -13.46 16.57 -6.44
C PRO A 321 -14.38 15.52 -5.80
N PRO A 322 -15.42 15.05 -6.52
CA PRO A 322 -16.41 14.12 -5.96
C PRO A 322 -15.92 12.68 -5.80
N SER A 323 -14.89 12.24 -6.53
CA SER A 323 -14.45 10.84 -6.61
C SER A 323 -14.23 10.17 -5.24
N GLY A 324 -13.56 10.85 -4.31
CA GLY A 324 -13.35 10.33 -2.95
C GLY A 324 -14.65 10.03 -2.21
N ALA A 325 -15.61 10.96 -2.23
CA ALA A 325 -16.91 10.78 -1.60
C ALA A 325 -17.74 9.69 -2.30
N VAL A 326 -17.73 9.67 -3.63
CA VAL A 326 -18.45 8.69 -4.44
C VAL A 326 -17.91 7.27 -4.19
N MET A 327 -16.60 7.08 -4.15
CA MET A 327 -16.00 5.79 -3.80
C MET A 327 -16.35 5.35 -2.36
N GLY A 328 -16.45 6.29 -1.43
CA GLY A 328 -16.96 6.01 -0.07
C GLY A 328 -18.40 5.50 -0.10
N VAL A 329 -19.28 6.15 -0.89
CA VAL A 329 -20.67 5.70 -1.08
C VAL A 329 -20.73 4.33 -1.76
N TYR A 330 -19.87 4.05 -2.74
CA TYR A 330 -19.79 2.73 -3.36
C TYR A 330 -19.48 1.67 -2.32
N SER A 331 -18.44 1.88 -1.50
CA SER A 331 -18.04 0.95 -0.44
C SER A 331 -19.17 0.73 0.56
N ARG A 332 -19.85 1.80 0.99
CA ARG A 332 -21.02 1.72 1.87
C ARG A 332 -22.17 0.91 1.26
N CYS A 333 -22.48 1.17 -0.01
CA CYS A 333 -23.55 0.48 -0.73
C CYS A 333 -23.24 -1.02 -0.85
N ASP A 334 -22.00 -1.38 -1.18
CA ASP A 334 -21.59 -2.77 -1.32
C ASP A 334 -21.69 -3.54 0.00
N ILE A 335 -21.26 -2.93 1.10
CA ILE A 335 -21.30 -3.56 2.42
C ILE A 335 -22.74 -3.76 2.89
N ASN A 336 -23.59 -2.76 2.70
CA ASN A 336 -24.95 -2.77 3.25
C ASN A 336 -25.94 -3.56 2.38
N ARG A 337 -25.75 -3.54 1.06
CA ARG A 337 -26.74 -4.03 0.08
C ARG A 337 -26.15 -4.99 -0.93
N GLY A 338 -24.83 -5.09 -1.06
CA GLY A 338 -24.15 -5.86 -2.08
C GLY A 338 -23.90 -5.06 -3.37
N VAL A 339 -22.87 -5.47 -4.11
CA VAL A 339 -22.37 -4.82 -5.34
C VAL A 339 -23.41 -4.70 -6.46
N HIS A 340 -24.47 -5.54 -6.41
CA HIS A 340 -25.56 -5.55 -7.38
C HIS A 340 -26.51 -4.36 -7.23
N LYS A 341 -26.47 -3.62 -6.10
CA LYS A 341 -27.25 -2.40 -5.91
C LYS A 341 -26.53 -1.20 -6.51
N ALA A 342 -27.23 -0.45 -7.37
CA ALA A 342 -26.71 0.81 -7.91
C ALA A 342 -26.50 1.86 -6.80
N PRO A 343 -25.41 2.63 -6.83
CA PRO A 343 -25.14 3.73 -5.89
C PRO A 343 -26.04 4.96 -6.11
N ALA A 344 -26.93 4.93 -7.11
CA ALA A 344 -27.92 5.99 -7.33
C ALA A 344 -28.92 6.08 -6.17
N ASN A 345 -29.34 7.33 -5.91
CA ASN A 345 -30.18 7.78 -4.81
C ASN A 345 -29.54 7.69 -3.40
N GLU A 346 -28.24 7.40 -3.31
CA GLU A 346 -27.51 7.41 -2.05
C GLU A 346 -27.09 8.83 -1.65
N THR A 347 -27.12 9.13 -0.35
CA THR A 347 -26.72 10.43 0.20
C THR A 347 -25.21 10.59 0.23
N ILE A 348 -24.73 11.77 -0.11
CA ILE A 348 -23.34 12.19 0.07
C ILE A 348 -23.27 13.17 1.23
N SER A 349 -22.32 12.93 2.14
CA SER A 349 -22.03 13.80 3.27
C SER A 349 -21.19 15.01 2.83
N CYS A 350 -21.85 16.02 2.28
CA CYS A 350 -21.24 17.30 1.95
C CYS A 350 -22.19 18.47 2.24
N THR A 351 -21.67 19.70 2.17
CA THR A 351 -22.42 20.93 2.52
C THR A 351 -23.04 21.65 1.33
N GLY A 352 -22.69 21.27 0.10
CA GLY A 352 -23.08 22.00 -1.11
C GLY A 352 -22.47 21.39 -2.38
N LEU A 353 -22.77 22.01 -3.52
CA LEU A 353 -22.29 21.62 -4.85
C LEU A 353 -21.76 22.85 -5.59
N SER A 354 -20.78 22.67 -6.49
CA SER A 354 -20.24 23.80 -7.27
C SER A 354 -21.25 24.38 -8.26
N VAL A 355 -22.20 23.57 -8.74
CA VAL A 355 -23.31 23.98 -9.60
C VAL A 355 -24.51 23.06 -9.34
N ASN A 356 -25.72 23.56 -9.54
CA ASN A 356 -26.94 22.75 -9.48
C ASN A 356 -27.49 22.50 -10.88
N TYR A 357 -27.83 21.25 -11.17
CA TYR A 357 -28.45 20.86 -12.43
C TYR A 357 -29.95 20.65 -12.29
N THR A 358 -30.69 21.12 -13.29
CA THR A 358 -32.11 20.90 -13.49
C THR A 358 -32.39 19.47 -13.97
N THR A 359 -33.67 19.08 -13.96
CA THR A 359 -34.08 17.78 -14.51
C THR A 359 -33.88 17.71 -16.01
N ALA A 360 -34.08 18.82 -16.75
CA ALA A 360 -33.85 18.85 -18.20
C ALA A 360 -32.38 18.62 -18.56
N GLU A 361 -31.45 19.21 -17.81
CA GLU A 361 -30.02 18.98 -18.03
C GLU A 361 -29.60 17.55 -17.66
N GLN A 362 -30.21 16.98 -16.61
CA GLN A 362 -30.03 15.57 -16.27
C GLN A 362 -30.49 14.63 -17.40
N ASP A 363 -31.61 14.94 -18.04
CA ASP A 363 -32.16 14.12 -19.14
C ASP A 363 -31.26 14.17 -20.38
N ILE A 364 -30.44 15.22 -20.53
CA ILE A 364 -29.42 15.34 -21.56
C ILE A 364 -28.13 14.58 -21.18
N LEU A 365 -27.68 14.71 -19.93
CA LEU A 365 -26.38 14.18 -19.48
C LEU A 365 -26.40 12.68 -19.15
N ALA A 366 -27.52 12.16 -18.66
CA ALA A 366 -27.62 10.75 -18.26
C ALA A 366 -27.47 9.78 -19.45
N PRO A 367 -28.10 9.98 -20.63
CA PRO A 367 -27.84 9.19 -21.83
C PRO A 367 -26.35 9.03 -22.15
N GLU A 368 -25.59 10.12 -21.99
CA GLU A 368 -24.16 10.19 -22.22
C GLU A 368 -23.32 9.56 -21.09
N GLY A 369 -23.93 8.95 -20.07
CA GLY A 369 -23.18 8.25 -19.01
C GLY A 369 -22.51 9.16 -17.97
N ILE A 370 -22.87 10.44 -17.93
CA ILE A 370 -22.38 11.41 -16.94
C ILE A 370 -23.24 11.30 -15.68
N ASN A 371 -22.61 11.03 -14.53
CA ASN A 371 -23.32 10.83 -13.27
C ASN A 371 -23.39 12.11 -12.47
N LEU A 372 -24.59 12.71 -12.42
CA LEU A 372 -24.80 13.92 -11.63
C LEU A 372 -24.96 13.63 -10.14
N ILE A 373 -24.37 14.51 -9.32
CA ILE A 373 -24.69 14.70 -7.91
C ILE A 373 -25.68 15.87 -7.82
N ARG A 374 -26.80 15.70 -7.10
CA ARG A 374 -27.86 16.71 -7.03
C ARG A 374 -28.24 17.02 -5.60
N ALA A 375 -28.48 18.31 -5.33
CA ALA A 375 -29.13 18.77 -4.12
C ALA A 375 -30.65 18.74 -4.34
N LEU A 376 -31.35 17.90 -3.59
CA LEU A 376 -32.80 17.75 -3.68
C LEU A 376 -33.47 18.32 -2.44
N PRO A 377 -34.45 19.24 -2.57
CA PRO A 377 -35.17 19.80 -1.44
C PRO A 377 -35.77 18.70 -0.55
N GLY A 378 -35.49 18.76 0.75
CA GLY A 378 -35.97 17.79 1.75
C GLY A 378 -35.31 16.40 1.70
N GLN A 379 -34.45 16.12 0.73
CA GLN A 379 -33.80 14.81 0.56
C GLN A 379 -32.27 14.84 0.70
N GLY A 380 -31.68 16.04 0.76
CA GLY A 380 -30.24 16.24 0.88
C GLY A 380 -29.51 16.13 -0.46
N ILE A 381 -28.18 16.04 -0.41
CA ILE A 381 -27.33 15.89 -1.59
C ILE A 381 -27.12 14.40 -1.87
N ARG A 382 -27.36 13.98 -3.12
CA ARG A 382 -27.38 12.57 -3.51
C ARG A 382 -26.68 12.31 -4.83
N ILE A 383 -26.11 11.12 -4.95
CA ILE A 383 -25.72 10.56 -6.25
C ILE A 383 -27.00 10.27 -7.03
N TRP A 384 -27.16 10.87 -8.21
CA TRP A 384 -28.35 10.70 -9.03
C TRP A 384 -28.14 9.74 -10.20
N GLY A 385 -26.90 9.63 -10.70
CA GLY A 385 -26.51 8.70 -11.76
C GLY A 385 -25.77 7.45 -11.26
N ALA A 386 -25.87 6.35 -12.01
CA ALA A 386 -25.09 5.13 -11.80
C ALA A 386 -24.73 4.44 -13.13
N ARG A 387 -24.34 5.22 -14.14
CA ARG A 387 -23.97 4.76 -15.48
C ARG A 387 -22.46 4.74 -15.68
N THR A 388 -21.99 3.81 -16.50
CA THR A 388 -20.59 3.75 -16.93
C THR A 388 -20.33 4.75 -18.05
N ALA A 389 -19.06 5.06 -18.31
CA ALA A 389 -18.64 5.84 -19.47
C ALA A 389 -18.51 4.98 -20.74
N GLY A 390 -19.22 3.85 -20.81
CA GLY A 390 -19.14 2.89 -21.92
C GLY A 390 -20.33 2.98 -22.87
N SER A 391 -20.11 2.65 -24.13
CA SER A 391 -21.11 2.55 -25.20
C SER A 391 -21.85 1.20 -25.20
N ASP A 392 -21.26 0.15 -24.60
CA ASP A 392 -21.87 -1.18 -24.51
C ASP A 392 -23.12 -1.16 -23.60
N PRO A 393 -24.32 -1.42 -24.15
CA PRO A 393 -25.57 -1.39 -23.39
C PRO A 393 -25.63 -2.46 -22.29
N SER A 394 -24.92 -3.59 -22.45
CA SER A 394 -24.88 -4.70 -21.49
C SER A 394 -24.29 -4.26 -20.16
N PHE A 395 -23.34 -3.32 -20.20
CA PHE A 395 -22.64 -2.78 -19.04
C PHE A 395 -22.90 -1.29 -18.85
N ARG A 396 -24.08 -0.81 -19.27
CA ARG A 396 -24.51 0.59 -19.08
C ARG A 396 -24.47 1.02 -17.62
N TYR A 397 -24.74 0.12 -16.68
CA TYR A 397 -24.85 0.45 -15.26
C TYR A 397 -23.64 -0.03 -14.45
N ILE A 398 -23.24 0.82 -13.51
CA ILE A 398 -22.06 0.63 -12.65
C ILE A 398 -22.20 -0.64 -11.81
N ASN A 399 -23.36 -0.88 -11.21
CA ASN A 399 -23.60 -2.09 -10.41
C ASN A 399 -23.55 -3.39 -11.23
N VAL A 400 -23.88 -3.33 -12.53
CA VAL A 400 -23.76 -4.50 -13.41
C VAL A 400 -22.30 -4.80 -13.66
N ARG A 401 -21.49 -3.82 -14.09
CA ARG A 401 -20.04 -4.03 -14.27
C ARG A 401 -19.38 -4.50 -12.98
N ARG A 402 -19.71 -3.91 -11.84
CA ARG A 402 -19.13 -4.26 -10.54
C ARG A 402 -19.57 -5.65 -10.06
N LEU A 403 -20.81 -6.06 -10.34
CA LEU A 403 -21.26 -7.43 -10.10
C LEU A 403 -20.43 -8.43 -10.91
N PHE A 404 -20.18 -8.16 -12.20
CA PHE A 404 -19.35 -9.03 -13.03
C PHE A 404 -17.91 -9.12 -12.54
N ILE A 405 -17.29 -7.99 -12.19
CA ILE A 405 -15.96 -7.97 -11.58
C ILE A 405 -15.96 -8.83 -10.31
N PHE A 406 -16.94 -8.66 -9.42
CA PHE A 406 -17.05 -9.44 -8.19
C PHE A 406 -17.17 -10.94 -8.46
N VAL A 407 -18.03 -11.35 -9.41
CA VAL A 407 -18.23 -12.76 -9.76
C VAL A 407 -16.97 -13.36 -10.39
N GLU A 408 -16.36 -12.69 -11.36
CA GLU A 408 -15.15 -13.15 -12.04
C GLU A 408 -13.99 -13.35 -11.05
N GLN A 409 -13.75 -12.36 -10.18
CA GLN A 409 -12.65 -12.43 -9.20
C GLN A 409 -12.93 -13.49 -8.12
N SER A 410 -14.18 -13.64 -7.68
CA SER A 410 -14.56 -14.66 -6.69
C SER A 410 -14.39 -16.08 -7.25
N ILE A 411 -14.75 -16.30 -8.52
CA ILE A 411 -14.58 -17.60 -9.17
C ILE A 411 -13.10 -17.91 -9.39
N LYS A 412 -12.30 -16.95 -9.88
CA LYS A 412 -10.85 -17.11 -10.01
C LYS A 412 -10.20 -17.49 -8.68
N ALA A 413 -10.51 -16.78 -7.60
CA ALA A 413 -9.99 -17.09 -6.26
C ALA A 413 -10.42 -18.49 -5.78
N SER A 414 -11.67 -18.88 -6.02
CA SER A 414 -12.22 -20.17 -5.57
C SER A 414 -11.76 -21.36 -6.42
N THR A 415 -11.22 -21.12 -7.63
CA THR A 415 -10.79 -22.17 -8.57
C THR A 415 -9.27 -22.24 -8.73
N ASN A 416 -8.50 -21.55 -7.90
CA ASN A 416 -7.03 -21.50 -8.03
C ASN A 416 -6.35 -22.89 -7.86
N TRP A 417 -6.99 -23.82 -7.15
CA TRP A 417 -6.48 -25.18 -6.95
C TRP A 417 -6.46 -26.02 -8.24
N VAL A 418 -7.24 -25.64 -9.26
CA VAL A 418 -7.35 -26.33 -10.55
C VAL A 418 -6.01 -26.43 -11.28
N VAL A 419 -5.10 -25.48 -11.02
CA VAL A 419 -3.77 -25.43 -11.66
C VAL A 419 -2.93 -26.67 -11.40
N PHE A 420 -3.22 -27.42 -10.33
CA PHE A 420 -2.45 -28.60 -9.94
C PHE A 420 -3.17 -29.93 -10.21
N GLU A 421 -4.33 -29.91 -10.88
CA GLU A 421 -5.13 -31.11 -11.15
C GLU A 421 -5.07 -31.52 -12.63
N PRO A 422 -5.24 -32.83 -12.94
CA PRO A 422 -5.30 -33.32 -14.31
C PRO A 422 -6.58 -32.84 -15.02
N ASN A 423 -6.49 -32.55 -16.32
CA ASN A 423 -7.61 -32.02 -17.09
C ASN A 423 -8.61 -33.13 -17.50
N ASP A 424 -9.39 -33.63 -16.55
CA ASP A 424 -10.32 -34.73 -16.75
C ASP A 424 -11.80 -34.39 -16.44
N ALA A 425 -12.70 -35.30 -16.81
CA ALA A 425 -14.13 -35.12 -16.56
C ALA A 425 -14.50 -35.00 -15.06
N THR A 426 -13.68 -35.56 -14.17
CA THR A 426 -13.87 -35.47 -12.71
C THR A 426 -13.56 -34.05 -12.22
N LEU A 427 -12.50 -33.44 -12.73
CA LEU A 427 -12.15 -32.05 -12.50
C LEU A 427 -13.26 -31.12 -13.02
N TRP A 428 -13.74 -31.35 -14.25
CA TRP A 428 -14.80 -30.54 -14.84
C TRP A 428 -16.06 -30.54 -13.99
N ALA A 429 -16.50 -31.72 -13.52
CA ALA A 429 -17.66 -31.84 -12.63
C ALA A 429 -17.46 -31.13 -11.28
N ARG A 430 -16.25 -31.21 -10.70
CA ARG A 430 -15.90 -30.50 -9.45
C ARG A 430 -15.93 -28.98 -9.64
N VAL A 431 -15.37 -28.47 -10.73
CA VAL A 431 -15.36 -27.04 -11.06
C VAL A 431 -16.79 -26.55 -11.33
N GLN A 432 -17.56 -27.28 -12.15
CA GLN A 432 -18.95 -26.94 -12.45
C GLN A 432 -19.78 -26.81 -11.18
N LYS A 433 -19.68 -27.80 -10.28
CA LYS A 433 -20.42 -27.80 -9.02
C LYS A 433 -20.02 -26.62 -8.13
N THR A 434 -18.72 -26.35 -8.00
CA THR A 434 -18.21 -25.24 -7.18
C THR A 434 -18.75 -23.90 -7.68
N ILE A 435 -18.73 -23.67 -9.00
CA ILE A 435 -19.25 -22.44 -9.60
C ILE A 435 -20.78 -22.37 -9.47
N ALA A 436 -21.48 -23.47 -9.73
CA ALA A 436 -22.94 -23.52 -9.62
C ALA A 436 -23.43 -23.25 -8.19
N ASP A 437 -22.79 -23.83 -7.16
CA ASP A 437 -23.12 -23.62 -5.75
C ASP A 437 -22.91 -22.14 -5.35
N PHE A 438 -21.87 -21.50 -5.88
CA PHE A 438 -21.63 -20.06 -5.67
C PHE A 438 -22.72 -19.19 -6.33
N LEU A 439 -23.02 -19.43 -7.61
CA LEU A 439 -24.03 -18.65 -8.34
C LEU A 439 -25.44 -18.84 -7.77
N GLU A 440 -25.76 -20.06 -7.30
CA GLU A 440 -26.98 -20.36 -6.56
C GLU A 440 -27.08 -19.50 -5.30
N HIS A 441 -25.98 -19.35 -4.54
CA HIS A 441 -25.96 -18.48 -3.37
C HIS A 441 -26.22 -17.00 -3.75
N LEU A 442 -25.64 -16.51 -4.84
CA LEU A 442 -25.89 -15.15 -5.33
C LEU A 442 -27.36 -14.94 -5.73
N TRP A 443 -27.96 -15.91 -6.43
CA TRP A 443 -29.37 -15.85 -6.81
C TRP A 443 -30.30 -15.87 -5.60
N ARG A 444 -30.05 -16.76 -4.63
CA ARG A 444 -30.84 -16.83 -3.38
C ARG A 444 -30.76 -15.56 -2.53
N ASN A 445 -29.65 -14.82 -2.64
CA ASN A 445 -29.47 -13.51 -2.03
C ASN A 445 -30.05 -12.35 -2.87
N GLY A 446 -30.72 -12.63 -3.99
CA GLY A 446 -31.36 -11.64 -4.85
C GLY A 446 -30.39 -10.83 -5.72
N MET A 447 -29.16 -11.29 -5.90
CA MET A 447 -28.16 -10.60 -6.72
C MET A 447 -28.36 -10.83 -8.22
N LEU A 448 -28.97 -11.97 -8.58
CA LEU A 448 -29.30 -12.37 -9.94
C LEU A 448 -30.83 -12.34 -10.16
N ALA A 449 -31.26 -12.04 -11.38
CA ALA A 449 -32.66 -12.11 -11.80
C ALA A 449 -33.09 -13.55 -12.10
N GLY A 450 -34.39 -13.79 -12.31
CA GLY A 450 -34.94 -15.10 -12.71
C GLY A 450 -35.80 -15.76 -11.63
N ALA A 451 -36.88 -16.42 -12.06
CA ALA A 451 -37.79 -17.15 -11.16
C ALA A 451 -37.26 -18.54 -10.78
N SER A 452 -36.29 -19.05 -11.54
CA SER A 452 -35.60 -20.31 -11.30
C SER A 452 -34.09 -20.15 -11.50
N SER A 453 -33.29 -21.06 -10.95
CA SER A 453 -31.83 -21.04 -11.12
C SER A 453 -31.41 -21.07 -12.59
N SER A 454 -32.13 -21.82 -13.46
CA SER A 454 -31.89 -21.88 -14.91
C SER A 454 -32.19 -20.58 -15.66
N GLU A 455 -33.02 -19.70 -15.11
CA GLU A 455 -33.25 -18.35 -15.65
C GLU A 455 -32.23 -17.33 -15.10
N ALA A 456 -31.55 -17.66 -14.00
CA ALA A 456 -30.63 -16.78 -13.30
C ALA A 456 -29.18 -16.96 -13.73
N TYR A 457 -28.75 -18.20 -13.92
CA TYR A 457 -27.40 -18.53 -14.33
C TYR A 457 -27.31 -19.86 -15.08
N PHE A 458 -26.23 -20.04 -15.84
CA PHE A 458 -25.81 -21.33 -16.35
C PHE A 458 -24.29 -21.46 -16.30
N VAL A 459 -23.82 -22.70 -16.21
CA VAL A 459 -22.40 -23.05 -16.19
C VAL A 459 -22.17 -24.21 -17.14
N GLU A 460 -21.43 -23.94 -18.22
CA GLU A 460 -21.05 -24.92 -19.21
C GLU A 460 -19.55 -25.16 -19.15
N ILE A 461 -19.17 -26.43 -19.01
CA ILE A 461 -17.79 -26.89 -18.99
C ILE A 461 -17.73 -28.31 -19.55
N GLY A 462 -16.82 -28.57 -20.48
CA GLY A 462 -16.59 -29.89 -21.06
C GLY A 462 -16.22 -29.83 -22.54
N PRO A 463 -16.42 -30.92 -23.30
CA PRO A 463 -16.07 -30.98 -24.72
C PRO A 463 -16.86 -30.00 -25.60
N SER A 464 -17.97 -29.45 -25.10
CA SER A 464 -18.73 -28.39 -25.78
C SER A 464 -18.07 -27.02 -25.66
N THR A 465 -17.18 -26.82 -24.67
CA THR A 465 -16.50 -25.53 -24.41
C THR A 465 -15.02 -25.54 -24.76
N MET A 466 -14.42 -26.72 -24.97
CA MET A 466 -13.00 -26.92 -25.21
C MET A 466 -12.76 -27.81 -26.44
N SER A 467 -11.82 -27.43 -27.29
CA SER A 467 -11.31 -28.30 -28.35
C SER A 467 -10.30 -29.31 -27.82
N GLN A 468 -9.95 -30.32 -28.63
CA GLN A 468 -8.91 -31.28 -28.27
C GLN A 468 -7.53 -30.61 -28.10
N ASP A 469 -7.24 -29.57 -28.89
CA ASP A 469 -6.04 -28.76 -28.76
C ASP A 469 -6.02 -27.94 -27.45
N ASP A 470 -7.19 -27.46 -27.00
CA ASP A 470 -7.31 -26.79 -25.69
C ASP A 470 -7.00 -27.76 -24.56
N MET A 471 -7.53 -28.99 -24.63
CA MET A 471 -7.29 -30.02 -23.62
C MET A 471 -5.82 -30.41 -23.56
N MET A 472 -5.20 -30.65 -24.73
CA MET A 472 -3.76 -30.98 -24.83
C MET A 472 -2.86 -29.84 -24.38
N ALA A 473 -3.28 -28.59 -24.52
CA ALA A 473 -2.57 -27.41 -24.01
C ALA A 473 -2.85 -27.14 -22.51
N GLY A 474 -3.53 -28.05 -21.81
CA GLY A 474 -3.92 -27.91 -20.41
C GLY A 474 -4.86 -26.72 -20.16
N ARG A 475 -5.63 -26.27 -21.15
CA ARG A 475 -6.61 -25.18 -20.98
C ARG A 475 -7.96 -25.75 -20.57
N LEU A 476 -8.46 -25.29 -19.43
CA LEU A 476 -9.82 -25.54 -18.95
C LEU A 476 -10.68 -24.30 -19.19
N ILE A 477 -11.69 -24.41 -20.05
CA ILE A 477 -12.57 -23.31 -20.45
C ILE A 477 -13.98 -23.53 -19.91
N CYS A 478 -14.46 -22.59 -19.12
CA CYS A 478 -15.82 -22.56 -18.57
C CYS A 478 -16.58 -21.35 -19.15
N ASN A 479 -17.72 -21.60 -19.80
CA ASN A 479 -18.65 -20.54 -20.18
C ASN A 479 -19.68 -20.36 -19.06
N ILE A 480 -19.86 -19.12 -18.61
CA ILE A 480 -20.79 -18.80 -17.53
C ILE A 480 -21.69 -17.68 -18.02
N GLY A 481 -23.00 -17.88 -17.92
CA GLY A 481 -23.98 -16.82 -18.11
C GLY A 481 -24.61 -16.46 -16.78
N ILE A 482 -24.75 -15.17 -16.48
CA ILE A 482 -25.54 -14.67 -15.36
C ILE A 482 -26.51 -13.59 -15.83
N ALA A 483 -27.71 -13.58 -15.28
CA ALA A 483 -28.73 -12.57 -15.54
C ALA A 483 -28.71 -11.52 -14.41
N PRO A 484 -28.20 -10.30 -14.63
CA PRO A 484 -28.27 -9.25 -13.62
C PRO A 484 -29.71 -8.76 -13.46
N SER A 485 -30.00 -8.08 -12.35
CA SER A 485 -31.35 -7.53 -12.09
C SER A 485 -31.88 -6.62 -13.21
N ARG A 486 -30.99 -5.93 -13.96
CA ARG A 486 -31.29 -5.11 -15.15
C ARG A 486 -30.04 -4.95 -16.03
N PRO A 487 -30.06 -5.26 -17.35
CA PRO A 487 -31.14 -5.89 -18.12
C PRO A 487 -31.30 -7.39 -17.79
N ALA A 488 -32.51 -7.93 -17.96
CA ALA A 488 -32.84 -9.34 -17.70
C ALA A 488 -32.45 -10.25 -18.87
N GLU A 489 -31.21 -10.13 -19.33
CA GLU A 489 -30.62 -10.95 -20.38
C GLU A 489 -29.33 -11.58 -19.85
N PHE A 490 -29.03 -12.80 -20.30
CA PHE A 490 -27.77 -13.45 -19.95
C PHE A 490 -26.62 -12.67 -20.55
N ILE A 491 -25.74 -12.19 -19.68
CA ILE A 491 -24.43 -11.72 -20.11
C ILE A 491 -23.46 -12.88 -19.85
N ILE A 492 -22.83 -13.32 -20.94
CA ILE A 492 -21.94 -14.49 -20.95
C ILE A 492 -20.50 -14.01 -20.84
N PHE A 493 -19.75 -14.65 -19.95
CA PHE A 493 -18.30 -14.48 -19.85
C PHE A 493 -17.61 -15.84 -19.79
N ARG A 494 -16.35 -15.85 -20.21
CA ARG A 494 -15.54 -17.05 -20.29
C ARG A 494 -14.40 -16.97 -19.29
N ILE A 495 -14.24 -18.01 -18.48
CA ILE A 495 -13.08 -18.20 -17.63
C ILE A 495 -12.20 -19.28 -18.24
N THR A 496 -10.92 -18.98 -18.40
CA THR A 496 -9.89 -19.94 -18.81
C THR A 496 -8.93 -20.12 -17.64
N GLN A 497 -8.67 -21.38 -17.28
CA GLN A 497 -7.63 -21.78 -16.32
C GLN A 497 -6.62 -22.69 -17.01
N HIS A 498 -5.37 -22.68 -16.54
CA HIS A 498 -4.34 -23.62 -16.96
C HIS A 498 -4.23 -24.75 -15.93
N THR A 499 -4.16 -25.99 -16.38
CA THR A 499 -4.00 -27.20 -15.55
C THR A 499 -2.53 -27.64 -15.53
N ALA A 500 -2.21 -28.68 -14.75
CA ALA A 500 -0.83 -29.14 -14.53
C ALA A 500 -0.08 -29.50 -15.84
N GLU A 501 -0.82 -29.95 -16.86
CA GLU A 501 -0.29 -30.36 -18.17
C GLU A 501 0.21 -29.18 -19.03
N ALA A 502 -0.11 -27.93 -18.67
CA ALA A 502 0.34 -26.75 -19.39
C ALA A 502 1.80 -26.33 -19.05
N GLY A 503 2.43 -27.01 -18.09
CA GLY A 503 3.73 -26.66 -17.52
C GLY A 503 4.92 -27.52 -17.93
N GLU A 504 4.78 -28.43 -18.91
CA GLU A 504 5.89 -29.19 -19.51
C GLU A 504 6.41 -28.58 -20.82
#